data_AF-X1NJV7-F1
#
_entry.id   AF-X1NJV7-F1
#
_cell.length_a   1.000
_cell.length_b   1.000
_cell.length_c   1.000
_cell.angle_alpha   90.00
_cell.angle_beta   90.00
_cell.angle_gamma   90.00
#
_symmetry.space_group_name_H-M   'P 1'
#
loop_
_entity.id
_entity.type
_entity.pdbx_description
1 polymer ?
#
loop_
_entity_poly.entity_id
_entity_poly.type
_entity_poly.pdbx_seq_one_letter_code
_entity_poly.pdbx_strand_id
1 'polypeptide(L)'
;TYPPDVKYQDLFLQLQREAKEAGLGLWAEPSPQAPSAGNVQITYIFYDGLVPRVESDEYVEITNLGDTPKDLEGWVLKDIDEGYPSFTFPSYVLAPGESIRVYTNEVHPEWGGFSFGYGSAIWNNKDPDIAALYNAQGQEVSRKSY
;
A
#
# COMPACT_ATOMS: atom_id res chain seq x y z
N THR A 1 14.42 35.71 -25.98
CA THR A 1 13.28 35.53 -25.06
C THR A 1 12.43 34.41 -25.60
N TYR A 2 12.37 33.29 -24.89
CA TYR A 2 11.58 32.11 -25.29
C TYR A 2 10.10 32.41 -25.03
N PRO A 3 9.19 32.26 -26.02
CA PRO A 3 7.77 32.48 -25.79
C PRO A 3 7.22 31.43 -24.80
N PRO A 4 6.26 31.78 -23.93
CA PRO A 4 5.64 30.78 -23.06
C PRO A 4 4.91 29.74 -23.91
N ASP A 5 5.17 28.46 -23.63
CA ASP A 5 4.52 27.33 -24.31
C ASP A 5 3.06 27.23 -23.83
N VAL A 6 2.15 27.93 -24.52
CA VAL A 6 0.71 28.01 -24.20
C VAL A 6 -0.09 26.81 -24.72
N LYS A 7 0.58 25.78 -25.28
CA LYS A 7 -0.06 24.64 -25.97
C LYS A 7 -1.10 23.89 -25.12
N TYR A 8 -1.00 23.99 -23.80
CA TYR A 8 -1.88 23.29 -22.87
C TYR A 8 -2.71 24.22 -21.97
N GLN A 9 -2.68 25.54 -22.21
CA GLN A 9 -3.37 26.51 -21.37
C GLN A 9 -4.89 26.26 -21.31
N ASP A 10 -5.51 26.00 -22.45
CA ASP A 10 -6.94 25.70 -22.52
C ASP A 10 -7.29 24.34 -21.89
N LEU A 11 -6.40 23.36 -22.03
CA LEU A 11 -6.54 22.05 -21.39
C LEU A 11 -6.49 22.17 -19.86
N PHE A 12 -5.57 22.97 -19.32
CA PHE A 12 -5.50 23.24 -17.89
C PHE A 12 -6.74 23.97 -17.37
N LEU A 13 -7.26 24.94 -18.11
CA LEU A 13 -8.47 25.69 -17.72
C LEU A 13 -9.72 24.81 -17.75
N GLN A 14 -9.81 23.87 -18.69
CA GLN A 14 -10.89 22.90 -18.75
C GLN A 14 -10.82 21.90 -17.60
N LEU A 15 -9.64 21.30 -17.35
CA LEU A 15 -9.43 20.39 -16.22
C LEU A 15 -9.66 21.10 -14.87
N GLN A 16 -9.30 22.37 -14.74
CA GLN A 16 -9.57 23.16 -13.54
C GLN A 16 -11.08 23.38 -13.32
N ARG A 17 -11.84 23.61 -14.39
CA ARG A 17 -13.30 23.78 -14.32
C ARG A 17 -13.97 22.47 -13.95
N GLU A 18 -13.57 21.37 -14.58
CA GLU A 18 -14.06 20.02 -14.25
C GLU A 18 -13.74 19.65 -12.80
N ALA A 19 -12.52 19.91 -12.32
CA ALA A 19 -12.14 19.67 -10.93
C ALA A 19 -12.95 20.53 -9.95
N LYS A 20 -13.26 21.78 -10.30
CA LYS A 20 -14.08 22.67 -9.47
C LYS A 20 -15.55 22.25 -9.45
N GLU A 21 -16.12 21.87 -10.59
CA GLU A 21 -17.51 21.37 -10.69
C GLU A 21 -17.67 20.00 -10.02
N ALA A 22 -16.64 19.15 -10.07
CA ALA A 22 -16.61 17.84 -9.43
C ALA A 22 -16.20 17.88 -7.94
N GLY A 23 -15.84 19.03 -7.39
CA GLY A 23 -15.38 19.15 -6.00
C GLY A 23 -14.09 18.37 -5.72
N LEU A 24 -13.16 18.34 -6.67
CA LEU A 24 -11.88 17.64 -6.57
C LEU A 24 -10.76 18.61 -6.15
N GLY A 25 -9.89 18.17 -5.24
CA GLY A 25 -8.77 18.96 -4.73
C GLY A 25 -9.20 20.07 -3.76
N LEU A 26 -8.61 21.27 -3.87
CA LEU A 26 -8.78 22.40 -2.93
C LEU A 26 -10.23 22.97 -2.86
N TRP A 27 -11.14 22.50 -3.70
CA TRP A 27 -12.53 22.97 -3.80
C TRP A 27 -13.56 21.92 -3.34
N ALA A 28 -13.12 20.82 -2.74
CA ALA A 28 -14.03 19.87 -2.10
C ALA A 28 -14.69 20.51 -0.88
N GLU A 29 -16.03 20.56 -0.82
CA GLU A 29 -16.72 20.65 0.47
C GLU A 29 -16.35 19.41 1.31
N PRO A 30 -16.33 19.47 2.66
CA PRO A 30 -16.13 18.29 3.48
C PRO A 30 -17.36 17.37 3.34
N SER A 31 -17.38 16.61 2.25
CA SER A 31 -18.25 15.46 2.08
C SER A 31 -17.93 14.50 3.24
N PRO A 32 -18.92 13.84 3.89
CA PRO A 32 -18.60 12.66 4.68
C PRO A 32 -17.83 11.74 3.75
N GLN A 33 -16.53 11.57 4.04
CA GLN A 33 -15.60 10.85 3.19
C GLN A 33 -16.28 9.59 2.69
N ALA A 34 -16.38 9.45 1.37
CA ALA A 34 -16.46 8.12 0.77
C ALA A 34 -15.40 7.28 1.51
N PRO A 35 -15.75 6.11 2.08
CA PRO A 35 -14.87 5.38 2.98
C PRO A 35 -13.49 5.34 2.33
N SER A 36 -12.57 6.07 2.95
CA SER A 36 -11.22 6.23 2.44
C SER A 36 -10.62 4.85 2.26
N ALA A 37 -9.70 4.75 1.29
CA ALA A 37 -8.78 3.64 1.10
C ALA A 37 -8.63 2.81 2.38
N GLY A 38 -9.04 1.54 2.29
CA GLY A 38 -9.57 0.70 3.37
C GLY A 38 -8.99 0.95 4.77
N ASN A 39 -9.85 0.81 5.78
CA ASN A 39 -9.48 0.75 7.19
C ASN A 39 -8.25 -0.13 7.49
N VAL A 40 -7.94 -1.10 6.64
CA VAL A 40 -6.70 -1.89 6.70
C VAL A 40 -5.63 -1.25 5.81
N GLN A 41 -4.52 -0.83 6.40
CA GLN A 41 -3.45 -0.10 5.73
C GLN A 41 -2.08 -0.73 5.95
N ILE A 42 -1.18 -0.54 4.98
CA ILE A 42 0.26 -0.77 5.16
C ILE A 42 0.81 0.37 6.02
N THR A 43 1.21 0.07 7.26
CA THR A 43 1.68 1.08 8.21
C THR A 43 3.19 1.24 8.17
N TYR A 44 3.93 0.16 7.98
CA TYR A 44 5.39 0.16 8.03
C TYR A 44 6.00 -0.86 7.05
N ILE A 45 7.18 -0.54 6.53
CA ILE A 45 8.01 -1.44 5.72
C ILE A 45 9.39 -1.43 6.36
N PHE A 46 9.82 -2.58 6.84
CA PHE A 46 11.18 -2.81 7.30
C PHE A 46 11.97 -3.38 6.13
N TYR A 47 12.77 -2.52 5.49
CA TYR A 47 13.45 -2.82 4.24
C TYR A 47 14.95 -3.13 4.43
N ASP A 48 15.65 -2.45 5.36
CA ASP A 48 17.07 -2.68 5.62
C ASP A 48 17.24 -3.82 6.64
N GLY A 49 17.04 -5.05 6.16
CA GLY A 49 17.11 -6.27 6.96
C GLY A 49 18.47 -6.46 7.64
N LEU A 50 18.45 -7.08 8.82
CA LEU A 50 19.65 -7.36 9.60
C LEU A 50 20.27 -8.71 9.24
N VAL A 51 19.55 -9.59 8.55
CA VAL A 51 20.07 -10.89 8.09
C VAL A 51 20.91 -10.69 6.83
N PRO A 52 22.25 -10.85 6.88
CA PRO A 52 23.10 -10.47 5.75
C PRO A 52 22.79 -11.26 4.48
N ARG A 53 22.78 -10.56 3.33
CA ARG A 53 22.62 -11.08 1.96
C ARG A 53 21.21 -11.52 1.56
N VAL A 54 20.42 -12.03 2.51
CA VAL A 54 19.08 -12.59 2.22
C VAL A 54 17.96 -11.81 2.88
N GLU A 55 18.27 -10.99 3.89
CA GLU A 55 17.36 -10.03 4.53
C GLU A 55 15.99 -10.66 4.84
N SER A 56 16.03 -11.89 5.35
CA SER A 56 14.84 -12.70 5.60
C SER A 56 13.90 -12.11 6.63
N ASP A 57 14.43 -11.18 7.44
CA ASP A 57 13.77 -10.43 8.50
C ASP A 57 13.12 -9.13 8.02
N GLU A 58 13.28 -8.74 6.75
CA GLU A 58 12.46 -7.72 6.11
C GLU A 58 10.98 -8.03 6.23
N TYR A 59 10.14 -7.01 6.39
CA TYR A 59 8.70 -7.22 6.46
C TYR A 59 7.86 -6.01 6.08
N VAL A 60 6.62 -6.29 5.68
CA VAL A 60 5.56 -5.28 5.59
C VAL A 60 4.60 -5.46 6.75
N GLU A 61 4.34 -4.38 7.48
CA GLU A 61 3.35 -4.33 8.55
C GLU A 61 2.03 -3.77 8.03
N ILE A 62 0.95 -4.50 8.31
CA ILE A 62 -0.42 -4.14 7.93
C ILE A 62 -1.23 -4.01 9.21
N THR A 63 -1.96 -2.91 9.35
CA THR A 63 -2.77 -2.60 10.53
C THR A 63 -4.21 -2.31 10.14
N ASN A 64 -5.16 -2.85 10.91
CA ASN A 64 -6.55 -2.45 10.81
C ASN A 64 -6.79 -1.19 11.65
N LEU A 65 -6.73 -0.03 11.01
CA LEU A 65 -7.05 1.29 11.58
C LEU A 65 -8.56 1.57 11.69
N GLY A 66 -9.40 0.61 11.29
CA GLY A 66 -10.85 0.70 11.46
C GLY A 66 -11.32 0.33 12.85
N ASP A 67 -12.64 0.38 13.01
CA ASP A 67 -13.36 0.05 14.24
C ASP A 67 -14.05 -1.34 14.20
N THR A 68 -13.95 -2.03 13.07
CA THR A 68 -14.57 -3.35 12.85
C THR A 68 -13.52 -4.38 12.41
N PRO A 69 -13.62 -5.65 12.85
CA PRO A 69 -12.74 -6.71 12.38
C PRO A 69 -12.80 -6.87 10.85
N LYS A 70 -11.66 -7.22 10.24
CA LYS A 70 -11.56 -7.44 8.80
C LYS A 70 -11.02 -8.82 8.48
N ASP A 71 -11.79 -9.61 7.73
CA ASP A 71 -11.27 -10.83 7.12
C ASP A 71 -10.42 -10.48 5.89
N LEU A 72 -9.20 -11.00 5.88
CA LEU A 72 -8.21 -10.79 4.84
C LEU A 72 -8.17 -11.94 3.83
N GLU A 73 -9.05 -12.95 3.93
CA GLU A 73 -9.07 -14.06 2.98
C GLU A 73 -9.03 -13.57 1.52
N GLY A 74 -8.02 -14.04 0.76
CA GLY A 74 -7.85 -13.71 -0.65
C GLY A 74 -7.34 -12.30 -0.94
N TRP A 75 -7.03 -11.49 0.08
CA TRP A 75 -6.30 -10.24 -0.10
C TRP A 75 -4.87 -10.53 -0.58
N VAL A 76 -4.27 -9.58 -1.28
CA VAL A 76 -2.94 -9.74 -1.88
C VAL A 76 -2.04 -8.58 -1.48
N LEU A 77 -0.92 -8.88 -0.84
CA LEU A 77 0.19 -7.96 -0.67
C LEU A 77 1.20 -8.18 -1.78
N LYS A 78 1.71 -7.11 -2.38
CA LYS A 78 2.59 -7.19 -3.54
C LYS A 78 3.58 -6.03 -3.57
N ASP A 79 4.83 -6.33 -3.93
CA ASP A 79 5.73 -5.30 -4.47
C ASP A 79 5.31 -4.97 -5.91
N ILE A 80 4.95 -3.71 -6.15
CA ILE A 80 4.45 -3.26 -7.45
C ILE A 80 5.51 -2.61 -8.34
N ASP A 81 6.69 -2.29 -7.82
CA ASP A 81 7.78 -1.77 -8.67
C ASP A 81 8.40 -2.88 -9.51
N GLU A 82 8.71 -4.03 -8.89
CA GLU A 82 9.15 -5.22 -9.63
C GLU A 82 7.98 -6.08 -10.15
N GLY A 83 6.81 -5.95 -9.52
CA GLY A 83 5.62 -6.74 -9.84
C GLY A 83 5.66 -8.16 -9.28
N TYR A 84 6.66 -8.51 -8.49
CA TYR A 84 6.81 -9.72 -7.69
C TYR A 84 7.75 -9.43 -6.49
N PRO A 85 7.70 -10.20 -5.40
CA PRO A 85 6.76 -11.28 -5.11
C PRO A 85 5.38 -10.74 -4.66
N SER A 86 4.40 -11.65 -4.61
CA SER A 86 3.08 -11.38 -4.05
C SER A 86 2.69 -12.45 -3.05
N PHE A 87 2.04 -12.05 -1.97
CA PHE A 87 1.51 -12.92 -0.94
C PHE A 87 -0.02 -12.83 -0.89
N THR A 88 -0.70 -13.97 -0.99
CA THR A 88 -2.16 -14.05 -0.83
C THR A 88 -2.49 -14.51 0.58
N PHE A 89 -3.27 -13.73 1.29
CA PHE A 89 -3.68 -14.05 2.66
C PHE A 89 -4.60 -15.26 2.70
N PRO A 90 -4.37 -16.23 3.61
CA PRO A 90 -5.39 -17.21 3.98
C PRO A 90 -6.52 -16.52 4.75
N SER A 91 -7.55 -17.28 5.14
CA SER A 91 -8.55 -16.75 6.07
C SER A 91 -7.89 -16.31 7.38
N TYR A 92 -8.01 -15.02 7.67
CA TYR A 92 -7.43 -14.38 8.83
C TYR A 92 -8.22 -13.12 9.16
N VAL A 93 -8.73 -13.05 10.39
CA VAL A 93 -9.50 -11.91 10.86
C VAL A 93 -8.57 -10.99 11.64
N LEU A 94 -8.32 -9.80 11.10
CA LEU A 94 -7.54 -8.75 11.75
C LEU A 94 -8.47 -7.85 12.57
N ALA A 95 -8.32 -7.84 13.89
CA ALA A 95 -9.18 -7.04 14.76
C ALA A 95 -8.85 -5.54 14.68
N PRO A 96 -9.77 -4.65 15.09
CA PRO A 96 -9.51 -3.21 15.18
C PRO A 96 -8.26 -2.90 16.00
N GLY A 97 -7.36 -2.07 15.44
CA GLY A 97 -6.10 -1.66 16.05
C GLY A 97 -4.99 -2.71 16.05
N GLU A 98 -5.25 -3.92 15.56
CA GLU A 98 -4.22 -4.97 15.46
C GLU A 98 -3.37 -4.84 14.20
N SER A 99 -2.14 -5.34 14.31
CA SER A 99 -1.15 -5.37 13.23
C SER A 99 -0.65 -6.79 12.99
N ILE A 100 -0.39 -7.09 11.72
CA ILE A 100 0.28 -8.32 11.26
C ILE A 100 1.47 -7.95 10.39
N ARG A 101 2.38 -8.91 10.22
CA ARG A 101 3.57 -8.75 9.39
C ARG A 101 3.69 -9.88 8.37
N VAL A 102 4.13 -9.54 7.17
CA VAL A 102 4.51 -10.49 6.13
C VAL A 102 6.01 -10.34 5.91
N TYR A 103 6.78 -11.36 6.27
CA TYR A 103 8.23 -11.35 6.20
C TYR A 103 8.75 -11.87 4.86
N THR A 104 9.96 -11.49 4.48
CA THR A 104 10.64 -12.00 3.28
C THR A 104 10.80 -13.52 3.34
N ASN A 105 11.35 -14.07 4.42
CA ASN A 105 11.53 -15.53 4.56
C ASN A 105 11.50 -16.06 6.00
N GLU A 106 11.10 -15.25 6.97
CA GLU A 106 10.91 -15.67 8.36
C GLU A 106 9.45 -15.93 8.70
N VAL A 107 9.20 -16.69 9.77
CA VAL A 107 7.84 -16.99 10.25
C VAL A 107 7.76 -16.62 11.72
N HIS A 108 6.94 -15.60 12.01
CA HIS A 108 6.72 -15.06 13.35
C HIS A 108 5.26 -15.24 13.77
N PRO A 109 4.89 -16.32 14.50
CA PRO A 109 3.51 -16.59 14.90
C PRO A 109 2.87 -15.45 15.70
N GLU A 110 3.64 -14.72 16.49
CA GLU A 110 3.21 -13.55 17.26
C GLU A 110 2.78 -12.35 16.38
N TRP A 111 3.13 -12.36 15.09
CA TRP A 111 2.76 -11.35 14.09
C TRP A 111 1.89 -11.91 12.96
N GLY A 112 1.23 -13.05 13.19
CA GLY A 112 0.37 -13.72 12.22
C GLY A 112 1.05 -14.86 11.45
N GLY A 113 2.38 -14.97 11.51
CA GLY A 113 3.13 -16.09 10.91
C GLY A 113 3.17 -16.09 9.38
N PHE A 114 3.05 -14.92 8.75
CA PHE A 114 3.03 -14.80 7.30
C PHE A 114 4.43 -14.55 6.72
N SER A 115 4.69 -15.16 5.57
CA SER A 115 5.95 -15.04 4.85
C SER A 115 5.73 -15.14 3.34
N PHE A 116 6.51 -14.39 2.57
CA PHE A 116 6.60 -14.58 1.13
C PHE A 116 7.31 -15.90 0.77
N GLY A 117 8.14 -16.45 1.67
CA GLY A 117 8.96 -17.62 1.41
C GLY A 117 10.03 -17.37 0.34
N TYR A 118 10.49 -16.13 0.21
CA TYR A 118 11.40 -15.69 -0.85
C TYR A 118 12.85 -15.80 -0.38
N GLY A 119 13.72 -16.43 -1.17
CA GLY A 119 15.09 -16.77 -0.74
C GLY A 119 16.11 -15.62 -0.72
N SER A 120 15.67 -14.40 -1.07
CA SER A 120 16.50 -13.20 -1.22
C SER A 120 15.73 -11.99 -0.70
N ALA A 121 16.45 -10.89 -0.44
CA ALA A 121 15.85 -9.59 -0.14
C ALA A 121 14.76 -9.22 -1.16
N ILE A 122 13.63 -8.71 -0.66
CA ILE A 122 12.52 -8.25 -1.48
C ILE A 122 12.59 -6.74 -1.63
N TRP A 123 12.94 -6.02 -0.55
CA TRP A 123 12.87 -4.56 -0.52
C TRP A 123 14.27 -3.95 -0.73
N ASN A 124 14.37 -3.02 -1.66
CA ASN A 124 15.61 -2.38 -2.07
C ASN A 124 16.15 -1.36 -1.05
N ASN A 125 17.39 -1.61 -0.59
CA ASN A 125 18.08 -0.76 0.39
C ASN A 125 18.57 0.62 -0.12
N LYS A 126 18.46 0.90 -1.41
CA LYS A 126 18.99 2.14 -2.04
C LYS A 126 17.90 3.00 -2.66
N ASP A 127 17.05 2.37 -3.47
CA ASP A 127 15.96 3.02 -4.18
C ASP A 127 14.66 2.46 -3.60
N PRO A 128 13.82 3.26 -2.94
CA PRO A 128 12.64 2.73 -2.28
C PRO A 128 11.63 2.12 -3.25
N ASP A 129 11.18 0.91 -2.95
CA ASP A 129 10.07 0.28 -3.66
C ASP A 129 8.71 0.73 -3.10
N ILE A 130 7.64 0.22 -3.71
CA ILE A 130 6.26 0.46 -3.32
C ILE A 130 5.57 -0.88 -3.05
N ALA A 131 5.15 -1.08 -1.80
CA ALA A 131 4.23 -2.15 -1.43
C ALA A 131 2.79 -1.71 -1.69
N ALA A 132 1.97 -2.59 -2.26
CA ALA A 132 0.53 -2.39 -2.43
C ALA A 132 -0.27 -3.57 -1.87
N LEU A 133 -1.40 -3.25 -1.25
CA LEU A 133 -2.35 -4.19 -0.69
C LEU A 133 -3.65 -4.11 -1.50
N TYR A 134 -4.12 -5.25 -1.98
CA TYR A 134 -5.35 -5.42 -2.72
C TYR A 134 -6.33 -6.27 -1.91
N ASN A 135 -7.62 -5.91 -1.93
CA ASN A 135 -8.66 -6.75 -1.37
C ASN A 135 -8.95 -7.96 -2.26
N ALA A 136 -9.82 -8.87 -1.79
CA ALA A 136 -10.22 -10.07 -2.53
C ALA A 136 -10.90 -9.79 -3.89
N GLN A 137 -11.38 -8.56 -4.12
CA GLN A 137 -11.96 -8.11 -5.39
C GLN A 137 -10.90 -7.54 -6.35
N GLY A 138 -9.62 -7.53 -5.95
CA GLY A 138 -8.53 -6.94 -6.73
C GLY A 138 -8.48 -5.41 -6.70
N GLN A 139 -9.23 -4.77 -5.79
CA GLN A 139 -9.18 -3.32 -5.61
C GLN A 139 -8.05 -2.98 -4.66
N GLU A 140 -7.22 -2.02 -5.03
CA GLU A 140 -6.18 -1.52 -4.14
C GLU A 140 -6.80 -0.78 -2.96
N VAL A 141 -6.39 -1.17 -1.76
CA VAL A 141 -6.88 -0.57 -0.50
C VAL A 141 -5.79 0.21 0.21
N SER A 142 -4.52 -0.08 -0.03
CA SER A 142 -3.40 0.64 0.55
C SER A 142 -2.15 0.52 -0.33
N ARG A 143 -1.32 1.55 -0.33
CA ARG A 143 0.03 1.53 -0.90
C ARG A 143 0.97 2.32 -0.02
N LYS A 144 2.24 1.93 0.02
CA LYS A 144 3.28 2.63 0.80
C LYS A 144 4.65 2.45 0.16
N SER A 145 5.41 3.55 0.11
CA SER A 145 6.86 3.58 -0.14
C SER A 145 7.58 4.00 1.14
N TYR A 146 8.90 3.80 1.22
CA TYR A 146 9.72 4.01 2.43
C TYR A 146 10.86 5.01 2.24
#